data_AF-A0AAF0QS19-F1
#
_entry.id   AF-A0AAF0QS19-F1
#
_cell.length_a   1.000
_cell.length_b   1.000
_cell.length_c   1.000
_cell.angle_alpha   90.00
_cell.angle_beta   90.00
_cell.angle_gamma   90.00
#
_symmetry.space_group_name_H-M   'P 1'
#
loop_
_entity.id
_entity.type
_entity.pdbx_description
1 polymer ?
#
loop_
_entity_poly.entity_id
_entity_poly.type
_entity_poly.pdbx_seq_one_letter_code
_entity_poly.pdbx_strand_id
1 'polypeptide(L)'
;MFVLQLVNTHIKFLAFDFLTLKPIPHESTNFSLKGRHLSCTKTMSIVVSRDFKPNRFIKLDIDDGTSCIPCILWINQETSRHFSHRI
;
A
#
# COMPACT_ATOMS: atom_id res chain seq x y z
N MET A 1 26.00 -11.10 -1.43
CA MET A 1 24.64 -11.65 -1.47
C MET A 1 23.81 -10.71 -2.33
N PHE A 2 23.40 -11.13 -3.53
CA PHE A 2 22.68 -10.26 -4.47
C PHE A 2 21.24 -10.03 -3.96
N VAL A 3 20.94 -8.80 -3.57
CA VAL A 3 19.57 -8.41 -3.20
C VAL A 3 18.83 -8.10 -4.50
N LEU A 4 17.84 -8.92 -4.83
CA LEU A 4 16.94 -8.66 -5.96
C LEU A 4 15.99 -7.52 -5.59
N GLN A 5 16.28 -6.33 -6.12
CA GLN A 5 15.43 -5.16 -5.99
C GLN A 5 14.32 -5.21 -7.04
N LEU A 6 13.09 -5.50 -6.62
CA LEU A 6 11.92 -5.53 -7.49
C LEU A 6 11.33 -4.13 -7.63
N VAL A 7 12.03 -3.26 -8.36
CA VAL A 7 11.53 -1.91 -8.68
C VAL A 7 10.41 -2.03 -9.71
N ASN A 8 9.28 -1.35 -9.48
CA ASN A 8 8.11 -1.32 -10.38
C ASN A 8 7.46 -2.68 -10.68
N THR A 9 7.76 -3.74 -9.92
CA THR A 9 7.05 -5.02 -10.05
C THR A 9 5.85 -5.02 -9.10
N HIS A 10 4.64 -5.08 -9.67
CA HIS A 10 3.43 -5.18 -8.86
C HIS A 10 3.22 -6.62 -8.41
N ILE A 11 3.69 -6.94 -7.21
CA ILE A 11 3.43 -8.25 -6.60
C ILE A 11 2.03 -8.23 -5.99
N LYS A 12 1.25 -9.28 -6.27
CA LYS A 12 -0.07 -9.50 -5.68
C LYS A 12 0.08 -10.18 -4.33
N PHE A 13 -0.39 -9.54 -3.27
CA PHE A 13 -0.36 -10.05 -1.90
C PHE A 13 -1.76 -10.27 -1.37
N LEU A 14 -1.84 -11.20 -0.42
CA LEU A 14 -3.01 -11.40 0.43
C LEU A 14 -2.89 -10.51 1.66
N ALA A 15 -4.01 -10.19 2.30
CA ALA A 15 -4.05 -9.27 3.44
C ALA A 15 -3.12 -9.71 4.58
N PHE A 16 -3.01 -11.01 4.86
CA PHE A 16 -2.11 -11.52 5.89
C PHE A 16 -0.61 -11.28 5.56
N ASP A 17 -0.23 -11.26 4.27
CA ASP A 17 1.16 -11.02 3.86
C ASP A 17 1.61 -9.62 4.31
N PHE A 18 0.73 -8.62 4.22
CA PHE A 18 1.02 -7.25 4.64
C PHE A 18 1.35 -7.15 6.13
N LEU A 19 0.73 -7.99 6.96
CA LEU A 19 1.00 -8.03 8.41
C LEU A 19 2.37 -8.62 8.74
N THR A 20 3.01 -9.32 7.80
CA THR A 20 4.33 -9.94 7.98
C THR A 20 5.48 -9.08 7.43
N LEU A 21 5.18 -7.96 6.78
CA LEU A 21 6.18 -7.08 6.18
C LEU A 21 7.08 -6.45 7.24
N LYS A 22 8.39 -6.50 7.00
CA LYS A 22 9.39 -5.88 7.87
C LYS A 22 9.95 -4.64 7.20
N PRO A 23 9.93 -3.47 7.86
CA PRO A 23 10.56 -2.27 7.34
C PRO A 23 12.06 -2.52 7.19
N ILE A 24 12.67 -1.95 6.16
CA ILE A 24 14.12 -2.01 5.98
C ILE A 24 14.74 -0.88 6.83
N PRO A 25 15.71 -1.19 7.72
CA PRO A 25 16.38 -0.16 8.50
C PRO A 25 16.95 0.94 7.58
N HIS A 26 16.75 2.20 7.95
CA HIS A 26 17.21 3.39 7.21
C HIS A 26 16.55 3.66 5.83
N GLU A 27 15.57 2.86 5.40
CA GLU A 27 14.77 3.11 4.19
C GLU A 27 13.28 3.24 4.55
N SER A 28 12.78 4.47 4.63
CA SER A 28 11.41 4.74 5.14
C SER A 28 10.27 4.26 4.25
N THR A 29 10.55 3.94 2.99
CA THR A 29 9.53 3.57 1.99
C THR A 29 9.66 2.13 1.48
N ASN A 30 10.66 1.38 1.94
CA ASN A 30 10.95 0.05 1.43
C ASN A 30 10.76 -1.01 2.51
N PHE A 31 10.15 -2.12 2.10
CA PHE A 31 9.88 -3.27 2.95
C PHE A 31 10.61 -4.49 2.43
N SER A 32 10.93 -5.42 3.34
CA SER A 32 11.48 -6.71 2.98
C SER A 32 10.47 -7.82 3.21
N LEU A 33 10.32 -8.69 2.22
CA LEU A 33 9.59 -9.96 2.35
C LEU A 33 10.48 -11.08 1.81
N LYS A 34 10.83 -12.05 2.67
CA LYS A 34 11.65 -13.22 2.30
C LYS A 34 12.93 -12.84 1.51
N GLY A 35 13.60 -11.74 1.91
CA GLY A 35 14.82 -11.25 1.28
C GLY A 35 14.64 -10.44 -0.01
N ARG A 36 13.41 -10.12 -0.41
CA ARG A 36 13.09 -9.25 -1.55
C ARG A 36 12.70 -7.86 -1.08
N HIS A 37 13.22 -6.82 -1.73
CA HIS A 37 12.83 -5.44 -1.45
C HIS A 37 11.55 -5.08 -2.22
N LEU A 38 10.64 -4.42 -1.53
CA LEU A 38 9.31 -4.07 -2.00
C LEU A 38 9.06 -2.58 -1.80
N SER A 39 8.64 -1.92 -2.88
CA SER A 39 8.21 -0.52 -2.84
C SER A 39 6.75 -0.33 -3.28
N CYS A 40 6.18 -1.30 -4.00
CA CYS A 40 4.80 -1.27 -4.45
C CYS A 40 4.21 -2.68 -4.46
N THR A 41 3.00 -2.82 -3.94
CA THR A 41 2.23 -4.07 -3.93
C THR A 41 0.81 -3.80 -4.39
N LYS A 42 0.11 -4.85 -4.80
CA LYS A 42 -1.31 -4.81 -5.14
C LYS A 42 -2.04 -5.89 -4.34
N THR A 43 -3.29 -5.62 -3.99
CA THR A 43 -4.20 -6.60 -3.39
C THR A 43 -5.59 -6.43 -4.00
N MET A 44 -6.41 -7.48 -3.91
CA MET A 44 -7.82 -7.49 -4.29
C MET A 44 -8.59 -8.02 -3.09
N SER A 45 -9.54 -7.25 -2.58
CA SER A 45 -10.25 -7.53 -1.33
C SER A 45 -11.61 -6.84 -1.32
N ILE A 46 -12.48 -7.24 -0.40
CA ILE A 46 -13.80 -6.62 -0.17
C ILE A 46 -13.64 -5.48 0.83
N VAL A 47 -14.27 -4.33 0.58
CA VAL A 47 -14.34 -3.23 1.55
C VAL A 47 -15.37 -3.58 2.62
N VAL A 48 -14.93 -3.70 3.88
CA VAL A 48 -15.79 -4.03 5.02
C VAL A 48 -16.12 -2.81 5.88
N SER A 49 -15.31 -1.75 5.83
CA SER A 49 -15.57 -0.48 6.51
C SER A 49 -15.03 0.71 5.73
N ARG A 50 -15.68 1.86 5.89
CA ARG A 50 -15.30 3.13 5.26
C ARG A 50 -15.44 4.26 6.28
N ASP A 51 -14.33 4.96 6.52
CA ASP A 51 -14.28 6.18 7.34
C ASP A 51 -13.77 7.34 6.49
N PHE A 52 -14.61 8.36 6.30
CA PHE A 52 -14.31 9.54 5.50
C PHE A 52 -13.76 10.65 6.40
N LYS A 53 -12.53 11.09 6.15
CA LYS A 53 -11.94 12.28 6.76
C LYS A 53 -11.94 13.43 5.74
N PRO A 54 -12.87 14.40 5.85
CA PRO A 54 -13.00 15.51 4.91
C PRO A 54 -11.66 16.20 4.67
N ASN A 55 -11.38 16.54 3.41
CA ASN A 55 -10.17 17.23 2.95
C ASN A 55 -8.84 16.53 3.33
N ARG A 56 -8.88 15.24 3.65
CA ARG A 56 -7.69 14.45 4.02
C ARG A 56 -7.65 13.13 3.25
N PHE A 57 -8.42 12.14 3.69
CA PHE A 57 -8.36 10.78 3.17
C PHE A 57 -9.64 9.98 3.44
N ILE A 58 -9.78 8.86 2.75
CA ILE A 58 -10.72 7.80 3.08
C ILE A 58 -9.91 6.65 3.67
N LYS A 59 -10.25 6.21 4.88
CA LYS A 59 -9.77 4.93 5.42
C LYS A 59 -10.76 3.84 5.02
N LEU A 60 -10.25 2.83 4.35
CA LEU A 60 -10.99 1.62 3.99
C LEU A 60 -10.40 0.47 4.77
N ASP A 61 -11.20 -0.26 5.52
CA ASP A 61 -10.76 -1.56 6.00
C ASP A 61 -11.19 -2.61 4.97
N ILE A 62 -10.23 -3.42 4.52
CA ILE A 62 -10.41 -4.40 3.46
C ILE A 62 -10.14 -5.81 3.98
N ASP A 63 -10.93 -6.78 3.52
CA ASP A 63 -10.86 -8.19 3.91
C ASP A 63 -10.90 -9.09 2.67
N ASP A 64 -9.95 -10.02 2.55
CA ASP A 64 -9.88 -11.02 1.48
C ASP A 64 -10.08 -12.47 1.98
N GLY A 65 -10.53 -12.64 3.22
CA GLY A 65 -10.68 -13.91 3.91
C GLY A 65 -9.41 -14.40 4.62
N THR A 66 -8.27 -13.73 4.42
CA THR A 66 -7.00 -14.09 5.10
C THR A 66 -6.67 -13.18 6.28
N SER A 67 -7.06 -11.91 6.19
CA SER A 67 -6.97 -10.92 7.26
C SER A 67 -7.75 -9.66 6.88
N CYS A 68 -8.00 -8.78 7.85
CA CYS A 68 -8.51 -7.44 7.61
C CYS A 68 -7.38 -6.41 7.79
N ILE A 69 -7.17 -5.54 6.79
CA ILE A 69 -6.11 -4.51 6.83
C ILE A 69 -6.64 -3.11 6.47
N PRO A 70 -6.10 -2.03 7.05
CA PRO A 70 -6.47 -0.68 6.69
C PRO A 70 -5.76 -0.21 5.41
N CYS A 71 -6.48 0.48 4.54
CA CYS A 71 -6.00 1.14 3.33
C CYS A 71 -6.39 2.62 3.35
N ILE A 72 -5.42 3.50 3.10
CA ILE A 72 -5.61 4.95 3.09
C ILE A 72 -5.62 5.45 1.65
N LEU A 73 -6.75 6.01 1.22
CA LEU A 73 -6.87 6.74 -0.04
C LEU A 73 -6.84 8.24 0.22
N TRP A 74 -5.72 8.89 -0.11
CA TRP A 74 -5.60 10.34 -0.02
C TRP A 74 -6.47 11.02 -1.09
N ILE A 75 -7.25 12.04 -0.70
CA ILE A 75 -8.13 12.79 -1.60
C ILE A 75 -7.50 14.14 -1.92
N ASN A 76 -6.26 14.10 -2.41
CA ASN A 76 -5.48 15.30 -2.77
C ASN A 76 -5.52 15.61 -4.27
N GLN A 77 -6.57 15.15 -4.97
CA GLN A 77 -6.66 15.26 -6.43
C GLN A 77 -6.65 16.72 -6.90
N GLU A 78 -7.28 17.62 -6.14
CA GLU A 78 -7.36 19.06 -6.45
C GLU A 78 -6.11 19.85 -6.01
N THR A 79 -5.33 19.34 -5.06
CA THR A 79 -4.19 20.07 -4.45
C THR A 79 -2.82 19.52 -4.83
N SER A 80 -2.76 18.29 -5.32
CA SER A 80 -1.51 17.64 -5.72
C SER A 80 -1.13 18.07 -7.12
N ARG A 81 0.04 18.72 -7.25
CA ARG A 81 0.63 19.10 -8.54
C ARG A 81 0.76 17.92 -9.51
N HIS A 82 0.95 16.70 -9.00
CA HIS A 82 1.04 15.49 -9.84
C HIS A 82 -0.29 15.13 -10.53
N PHE A 83 -1.43 15.41 -9.90
CA PHE A 83 -2.76 15.10 -10.43
C PHE A 83 -3.39 16.30 -11.15
N SER A 84 -3.09 17.52 -10.72
CA SER A 84 -3.64 18.75 -11.29
C SER A 84 -3.13 19.06 -12.70
N HIS A 85 -1.98 18.53 -13.12
CA HIS A 85 -1.40 18.74 -14.46
C HIS A 85 -2.00 17.85 -15.56
N ARG A 86 -3.00 17.01 -15.26
CA ARG A 86 -3.63 16.10 -16.24
C ARG A 86 -5.03 16.52 -16.70
N ILE A 87 -5.41 17.78 -16.48
CA ILE A 87 -6.66 18.37 -16.97
C ILE A 87 -6.34 19.39 -18.05
#